data_AF-G0M8E0-F1
#
_entry.id   AF-G0M8E0-F1
#
_cell.length_a   1.000
_cell.length_b   1.000
_cell.length_c   1.000
_cell.angle_alpha   90.00
_cell.angle_beta   90.00
_cell.angle_gamma   90.00
#
_symmetry.space_group_name_H-M   'P 1'
#
loop_
_entity.id
_entity.type
_entity.pdbx_description
1 polymer ?
#
loop_
_entity_poly.entity_id
_entity_poly.type
_entity_poly.pdbx_seq_one_letter_code
_entity_poly.pdbx_strand_id
1 'polypeptide(L)'
;MSSGDAPLEVVGVEKTGSKPKSKEFYPFAFSLLDITKNDYCWACLGEKVELTCGECEVAKFCSKECQASGAFDHKYECGALKKCSDLNTDERMLIRIIGRYKEIQDGNDKKIEGFYKNRESIRSVMQIWEHCADMKKDESAMNVFKKIYDRVKEFGDKNYLVDEETAFQLHSRNFINRHSISNVDYLREIGKGLYLDLCRYDHSCRPNAIYSCNGTIAKLRALHDNVDLENVETTHYTYIELPPCKIQRRHMLKETWYFECHCDRCDDPTDNWLTAVICPICIAKTEFRKTIKLHGPEAYANPETLEIVCERCNTTLDREYIYMALDGMRTIRRTIEDAEDVSKDPVELLKIYQGALMSYERILPMSNAYFCQLIAAMIPLISRVSMTKKERLVASLDLHAKCEPFVRYVYRYAHPSKAMHFLQMGQLHLELNNDKDAARYLIEAHRIMDYLFGSDHFLSKQTKGFMDHALSSLMHFQRSFVNVFEKAPEAKKALEQRLLTPEEKKALKDAEKNKRKRNNKKNKKNLEKVQNNSNSQKKIIDDDLGDLPELVADL
;
A
#
# COMPACT_ATOMS: atom_id res chain seq x y z
N MET A 1 -6.84 22.04 10.09
CA MET A 1 -5.98 20.87 10.38
C MET A 1 -4.61 21.15 9.79
N SER A 2 -3.56 21.14 10.60
CA SER A 2 -2.20 21.48 10.14
C SER A 2 -1.63 20.31 9.34
N SER A 3 -1.70 20.41 8.02
CA SER A 3 -0.93 19.64 7.04
C SER A 3 0.58 19.96 7.08
N GLY A 4 1.12 20.33 8.25
CA GLY A 4 2.34 21.14 8.38
C GLY A 4 3.66 20.38 8.49
N ASP A 5 3.65 19.10 8.85
CA ASP A 5 4.89 18.41 9.27
C ASP A 5 5.14 17.07 8.55
N ALA A 6 4.30 16.67 7.57
CA ALA A 6 4.70 15.57 6.70
C ALA A 6 5.91 16.04 5.86
N PRO A 7 7.01 15.27 5.76
CA PRO A 7 8.12 15.61 4.89
C PRO A 7 7.59 15.99 3.50
N LEU A 8 7.89 17.20 3.04
CA LEU A 8 7.33 17.81 1.82
C LEU A 8 7.67 17.04 0.54
N GLU A 9 8.56 16.04 0.61
CA GLU A 9 8.69 15.02 -0.42
C GLU A 9 7.55 13.99 -0.32
N VAL A 10 6.31 14.46 -0.47
CA VAL A 10 5.24 13.58 -0.97
C VAL A 10 5.63 13.30 -2.41
N VAL A 11 6.42 12.25 -2.60
CA VAL A 11 6.89 11.78 -3.91
C VAL A 11 5.65 11.64 -4.79
N GLY A 12 5.48 12.60 -5.70
CA GLY A 12 4.44 12.56 -6.71
C GLY A 12 4.56 11.22 -7.43
N VAL A 13 3.42 10.63 -7.77
CA VAL A 13 3.34 9.36 -8.48
C VAL A 13 4.28 9.41 -9.69
N GLU A 14 5.46 8.80 -9.57
CA GLU A 14 6.43 8.65 -10.64
C GLU A 14 5.68 8.18 -11.89
N LYS A 15 6.06 8.68 -13.06
CA LYS A 15 5.40 8.37 -14.34
C LYS A 15 5.39 6.84 -14.57
N THR A 16 4.34 6.17 -14.11
CA THR A 16 3.99 4.78 -14.43
C THR A 16 3.67 4.69 -15.92
N GLY A 17 4.64 4.29 -16.73
CA GLY A 17 4.46 4.02 -18.16
C GLY A 17 4.60 2.52 -18.40
N SER A 18 3.63 1.91 -19.08
CA SER A 18 3.55 0.47 -19.41
C SER A 18 3.19 -0.48 -18.26
N LYS A 19 2.89 -1.75 -18.57
CA LYS A 19 2.61 -2.79 -17.57
C LYS A 19 3.89 -3.05 -16.75
N PRO A 20 3.80 -3.26 -15.42
CA PRO A 20 4.94 -3.54 -14.59
C PRO A 20 5.62 -4.82 -15.06
N LYS A 21 6.95 -4.85 -14.97
CA LYS A 21 7.70 -6.09 -15.04
C LYS A 21 7.15 -7.03 -13.97
N SER A 22 7.05 -8.31 -14.31
CA SER A 22 6.56 -9.34 -13.39
C SER A 22 7.28 -10.66 -13.59
N LYS A 23 7.41 -11.42 -12.51
CA LYS A 23 8.02 -12.76 -12.50
C LYS A 23 7.14 -13.72 -11.72
N GLU A 24 6.97 -14.94 -12.23
CA GLU A 24 6.12 -15.97 -11.63
C GLU A 24 6.96 -17.03 -10.93
N PHE A 25 6.42 -17.54 -9.83
CA PHE A 25 7.06 -18.48 -8.92
C PHE A 25 6.07 -19.58 -8.56
N TYR A 26 6.54 -20.82 -8.67
CA TYR A 26 5.74 -22.02 -8.38
C TYR A 26 6.16 -22.60 -7.03
N PRO A 27 5.22 -23.04 -6.19
CA PRO A 27 5.53 -23.51 -4.85
C PRO A 27 6.23 -24.87 -4.91
N PHE A 28 7.18 -25.07 -4.01
CA PHE A 28 7.68 -26.40 -3.67
C PHE A 28 6.62 -27.21 -2.92
N ALA A 29 5.91 -26.56 -2.00
CA ALA A 29 4.76 -27.10 -1.30
C ALA A 29 3.81 -25.94 -0.94
N PHE A 30 2.53 -26.24 -0.75
CA PHE A 30 1.56 -25.29 -0.22
C PHE A 30 0.49 -26.02 0.59
N SER A 31 -0.26 -25.29 1.41
CA SER A 31 -1.39 -25.80 2.19
C SER A 31 -2.41 -24.69 2.44
N LEU A 32 -3.70 -25.00 2.37
CA LEU A 32 -4.77 -24.08 2.80
C LEU A 32 -4.77 -23.91 4.32
N LEU A 33 -5.15 -22.72 4.80
CA LEU A 33 -5.33 -22.48 6.24
C LEU A 33 -6.46 -23.35 6.80
N ASP A 34 -6.42 -23.65 8.10
CA ASP A 34 -7.45 -24.47 8.74
C ASP A 34 -8.84 -23.81 8.69
N ILE A 35 -8.87 -22.48 8.72
CA ILE A 35 -10.09 -21.67 8.62
C ILE A 35 -10.67 -21.56 7.21
N THR A 36 -9.95 -22.03 6.17
CA THR A 36 -10.37 -21.92 4.76
C THR A 36 -10.30 -23.25 4.01
N LYS A 37 -9.73 -24.31 4.60
CA LYS A 37 -9.54 -25.61 3.93
C LYS A 37 -10.82 -26.28 3.45
N ASN A 38 -11.97 -25.90 4.00
CA ASN A 38 -13.27 -26.44 3.59
C ASN A 38 -13.94 -25.62 2.48
N ASP A 39 -13.50 -24.38 2.24
CA ASP A 39 -14.14 -23.44 1.30
C ASP A 39 -13.41 -23.39 -0.05
N TYR A 40 -12.15 -23.83 -0.09
CA TYR A 40 -11.28 -23.71 -1.26
C TYR A 40 -10.80 -25.07 -1.76
N CYS A 41 -10.68 -25.20 -3.09
CA CYS A 41 -10.14 -26.38 -3.74
C CYS A 41 -8.66 -26.59 -3.37
N TRP A 42 -8.28 -27.81 -2.98
CA TRP A 42 -6.93 -28.14 -2.52
C TRP A 42 -5.89 -28.23 -3.65
N ALA A 43 -6.31 -28.07 -4.90
CA ALA A 43 -5.44 -28.05 -6.07
C ALA A 43 -5.32 -26.64 -6.70
N CYS A 44 -6.45 -26.04 -7.07
CA CYS A 44 -6.46 -24.74 -7.78
C CYS A 44 -6.75 -23.53 -6.89
N LEU A 45 -7.13 -23.74 -5.62
CA LEU A 45 -7.57 -22.71 -4.68
C LEU A 45 -8.81 -21.92 -5.14
N GLY A 46 -9.67 -22.51 -5.97
CA GLY A 46 -10.98 -21.93 -6.32
C GLY A 46 -12.04 -22.14 -5.21
N GLU A 47 -12.95 -21.19 -5.07
CA GLU A 47 -13.99 -21.12 -4.01
C GLU A 47 -15.17 -22.09 -4.18
N LYS A 48 -15.26 -22.78 -5.32
CA LYS A 48 -16.31 -23.77 -5.57
C LYS A 48 -15.77 -25.15 -5.32
N VAL A 49 -16.18 -25.80 -4.24
CA VAL A 49 -15.82 -27.20 -3.93
C VAL A 49 -17.05 -28.09 -3.99
N GLU A 50 -16.95 -29.19 -4.73
CA GLU A 50 -18.06 -30.12 -4.98
C GLU A 50 -17.70 -31.57 -4.63
N LEU A 51 -16.41 -31.88 -4.63
CA LEU A 51 -15.90 -33.22 -4.39
C LEU A 51 -15.08 -33.27 -3.10
N THR A 52 -15.18 -34.40 -2.40
CA THR A 52 -14.33 -34.73 -1.26
C THR A 52 -13.52 -35.98 -1.59
N CYS A 53 -12.26 -36.03 -1.15
CA CYS A 53 -11.45 -37.24 -1.31
C CYS A 53 -12.10 -38.43 -0.61
N GLY A 54 -12.34 -39.53 -1.33
CA GLY A 54 -12.99 -40.72 -0.77
C GLY A 54 -12.13 -41.52 0.21
N GLU A 55 -10.82 -41.25 0.29
CA GLU A 55 -9.91 -41.97 1.18
C GLU A 55 -9.77 -41.32 2.56
N CYS A 56 -9.53 -40.00 2.59
CA CYS A 56 -9.35 -39.26 3.84
C CYS A 56 -10.60 -38.49 4.30
N GLU A 57 -11.60 -38.33 3.43
CA GLU A 57 -12.84 -37.58 3.68
C GLU A 57 -12.65 -36.09 4.06
N VAL A 58 -11.43 -35.57 3.97
CA VAL A 58 -11.08 -34.19 4.37
C VAL A 58 -10.84 -33.29 3.15
N ALA A 59 -9.95 -33.69 2.23
CA ALA A 59 -9.53 -32.83 1.12
C ALA A 59 -10.68 -32.53 0.15
N LYS A 60 -10.81 -31.26 -0.24
CA LYS A 60 -11.90 -30.73 -1.08
C LYS A 60 -11.42 -30.33 -2.47
N PHE A 61 -12.20 -30.62 -3.50
CA PHE A 61 -11.87 -30.31 -4.89
C PHE A 61 -13.07 -29.74 -5.65
N CYS A 62 -12.80 -28.85 -6.62
CA CYS A 62 -13.85 -28.27 -7.47
C CYS A 62 -14.31 -29.20 -8.59
N SER A 63 -13.47 -30.17 -9.00
CA SER A 63 -13.74 -31.04 -10.14
C SER A 63 -12.86 -32.29 -10.09
N LYS A 64 -13.19 -33.30 -10.92
CA LYS A 64 -12.40 -34.55 -11.02
C LYS A 64 -10.99 -34.27 -11.55
N GLU A 65 -10.83 -33.27 -12.40
CA GLU A 65 -9.54 -32.81 -12.92
C GLU A 65 -8.68 -32.22 -11.80
N CYS A 66 -9.27 -31.42 -10.90
CA CYS A 66 -8.58 -30.90 -9.72
C CYS A 66 -8.26 -31.99 -8.69
N GLN A 67 -9.13 -32.99 -8.54
CA GLN A 67 -8.84 -34.15 -7.68
C GLN A 67 -7.66 -34.97 -8.22
N ALA A 68 -7.61 -35.21 -9.54
CA ALA A 68 -6.53 -35.95 -10.17
C ALA A 68 -5.19 -35.18 -10.12
N SER A 69 -5.20 -33.89 -10.47
CA SER A 69 -3.99 -33.05 -10.42
C SER A 69 -3.52 -32.80 -8.98
N GLY A 70 -4.45 -32.60 -8.03
CA GLY A 70 -4.15 -32.41 -6.61
C GLY A 70 -3.61 -33.66 -5.92
N ALA A 71 -3.84 -34.85 -6.47
CA ALA A 71 -3.31 -36.11 -5.93
C ALA A 71 -1.78 -36.10 -5.82
N PHE A 72 -1.10 -35.37 -6.71
CA PHE A 72 0.36 -35.22 -6.69
C PHE A 72 0.90 -34.67 -5.36
N ASP A 73 0.22 -33.66 -4.80
CA ASP A 73 0.57 -33.08 -3.50
C ASP A 73 -0.14 -33.77 -2.33
N HIS A 74 -1.40 -34.12 -2.52
CA HIS A 74 -2.22 -34.70 -1.47
C HIS A 74 -1.76 -36.10 -1.04
N LYS A 75 -1.06 -36.86 -1.91
CA LYS A 75 -0.61 -38.23 -1.62
C LYS A 75 0.19 -38.34 -0.32
N TYR A 76 0.98 -37.32 0.04
CA TYR A 76 1.86 -37.37 1.22
C TYR A 76 1.08 -37.27 2.54
N GLU A 77 -0.08 -36.61 2.53
CA GLU A 77 -0.86 -36.32 3.75
C GLU A 77 -2.20 -37.06 3.80
N CYS A 78 -2.67 -37.66 2.69
CA CYS A 78 -3.96 -38.35 2.63
C CYS A 78 -4.09 -39.44 3.71
N GLY A 79 -3.08 -40.30 3.84
CA GLY A 79 -3.06 -41.36 4.84
C GLY A 79 -3.00 -40.83 6.28
N ALA A 80 -2.34 -39.69 6.50
CA ALA A 80 -2.30 -39.04 7.81
C ALA A 80 -3.66 -38.43 8.17
N LEU A 81 -4.31 -37.75 7.22
CA LEU A 81 -5.64 -37.18 7.37
C LEU A 81 -6.74 -38.22 7.60
N LYS A 82 -6.60 -39.42 7.01
CA LYS A 82 -7.48 -40.56 7.28
C LYS A 82 -7.41 -41.04 8.73
N LYS A 83 -6.23 -40.96 9.36
CA LYS A 83 -6.04 -41.31 10.78
C LYS A 83 -6.44 -40.17 11.71
N CYS A 84 -6.25 -38.94 11.27
CA CYS A 84 -6.34 -37.72 12.06
C CYS A 84 -6.81 -36.56 11.17
N SER A 85 -8.13 -36.31 11.16
CA SER A 85 -8.76 -35.32 10.27
C SER A 85 -8.49 -33.87 10.67
N ASP A 86 -8.00 -33.65 11.90
CA ASP A 86 -7.76 -32.34 12.51
C ASP A 86 -6.31 -31.85 12.38
N LEU A 87 -5.49 -32.45 11.49
CA LEU A 87 -4.14 -31.94 11.21
C LEU A 87 -4.20 -30.47 10.77
N ASN A 88 -3.42 -29.63 11.47
CA ASN A 88 -3.40 -28.19 11.22
C ASN A 88 -2.58 -27.86 9.96
N THR A 89 -2.54 -26.57 9.63
CA THR A 89 -1.87 -26.05 8.44
C THR A 89 -0.37 -26.38 8.43
N ASP A 90 0.32 -26.19 9.56
CA ASP A 90 1.77 -26.38 9.66
C ASP A 90 2.17 -27.86 9.65
N GLU A 91 1.37 -28.74 10.26
CA GLU A 91 1.54 -30.20 10.21
C GLU A 91 1.40 -30.72 8.79
N ARG A 92 0.33 -30.33 8.08
CA ARG A 92 0.11 -30.68 6.67
C ARG A 92 1.26 -30.17 5.79
N MET A 93 1.69 -28.93 6.02
CA MET A 93 2.81 -28.34 5.28
C MET A 93 4.11 -29.14 5.50
N LEU A 94 4.43 -29.47 6.75
CA LEU A 94 5.65 -30.24 7.08
C LEU A 94 5.61 -31.65 6.49
N ILE A 95 4.45 -32.34 6.53
CA ILE A 95 4.27 -33.65 5.88
C ILE A 95 4.56 -33.58 4.38
N ARG A 96 3.97 -32.60 3.67
CA ARG A 96 4.19 -32.40 2.23
C ARG A 96 5.66 -32.10 1.91
N ILE A 97 6.31 -31.27 2.73
CA ILE A 97 7.72 -30.91 2.54
C ILE A 97 8.64 -32.11 2.77
N ILE A 98 8.44 -32.87 3.85
CA ILE A 98 9.21 -34.09 4.15
C ILE A 98 9.05 -35.12 3.03
N GLY A 99 7.81 -35.36 2.59
CA GLY A 99 7.51 -36.28 1.49
C GLY A 99 8.26 -35.92 0.20
N ARG A 100 8.14 -34.66 -0.24
CA ARG A 100 8.85 -34.18 -1.43
C ARG A 100 10.37 -34.19 -1.26
N TYR A 101 10.88 -33.84 -0.08
CA TYR A 101 12.32 -33.89 0.21
C TYR A 101 12.87 -35.31 0.08
N LYS A 102 12.16 -36.29 0.67
CA LYS A 102 12.57 -37.70 0.62
C LYS A 102 12.53 -38.28 -0.80
N GLU A 103 11.54 -37.92 -1.61
CA GLU A 103 11.50 -38.31 -3.04
C GLU A 103 12.73 -37.83 -3.81
N ILE A 104 13.23 -36.63 -3.49
CA ILE A 104 14.47 -36.08 -4.08
C ILE A 104 15.70 -36.83 -3.57
N GLN A 105 15.78 -37.08 -2.26
CA GLN A 105 16.91 -37.81 -1.66
C GLN A 105 17.04 -39.22 -2.22
N ASP A 106 15.91 -39.89 -2.46
CA ASP A 106 15.87 -41.25 -2.99
C ASP A 106 15.99 -41.30 -4.52
N GLY A 107 16.06 -40.15 -5.20
CA GLY A 107 16.14 -40.04 -6.65
C GLY A 107 14.86 -40.44 -7.40
N ASN A 108 13.73 -40.49 -6.70
CA ASN A 108 12.41 -40.82 -7.26
C ASN A 108 11.74 -39.62 -7.92
N ASP A 109 12.10 -38.39 -7.54
CA ASP A 109 11.71 -37.14 -8.18
C ASP A 109 11.81 -37.20 -9.72
N LYS A 110 12.88 -37.82 -10.24
CA LYS A 110 13.14 -37.97 -11.69
C LYS A 110 12.18 -38.93 -12.39
N LYS A 111 11.52 -39.80 -11.63
CA LYS A 111 10.55 -40.79 -12.13
C LYS A 111 9.11 -40.27 -12.03
N ILE A 112 8.90 -39.18 -11.30
CA ILE A 112 7.57 -38.61 -11.09
C ILE A 112 7.34 -37.53 -12.15
N GLU A 113 6.41 -37.82 -13.06
CA GLU A 113 6.04 -36.87 -14.11
C GLU A 113 5.56 -35.55 -13.50
N GLY A 114 6.13 -34.43 -13.97
CA GLY A 114 5.76 -33.10 -13.53
C GLY A 114 6.27 -32.70 -12.14
N PHE A 115 7.19 -33.45 -11.52
CA PHE A 115 7.74 -33.11 -10.20
C PHE A 115 8.34 -31.68 -10.13
N TYR A 116 9.00 -31.27 -11.22
CA TYR A 116 9.57 -29.93 -11.42
C TYR A 116 8.76 -29.07 -12.40
N LYS A 117 7.49 -29.42 -12.68
CA LYS A 117 6.68 -28.70 -13.67
C LYS A 117 6.65 -27.21 -13.35
N ASN A 118 7.10 -26.40 -14.31
CA ASN A 118 7.21 -24.94 -14.22
C ASN A 118 8.16 -24.40 -13.12
N ARG A 119 8.85 -25.26 -12.36
CA ARG A 119 9.94 -24.85 -11.46
C ARG A 119 11.25 -24.87 -12.24
N GLU A 120 11.71 -23.68 -12.63
CA GLU A 120 13.00 -23.51 -13.31
C GLU A 120 14.20 -23.65 -12.36
N SER A 121 13.97 -23.61 -11.05
CA SER A 121 15.03 -23.61 -10.06
C SER A 121 15.54 -24.97 -9.67
N ILE A 122 16.86 -25.08 -9.79
CA ILE A 122 17.68 -26.19 -9.32
C ILE A 122 17.95 -26.15 -7.81
N ARG A 123 17.45 -25.13 -7.10
CA ARG A 123 17.69 -24.97 -5.67
C ARG A 123 17.00 -26.07 -4.87
N SER A 124 17.76 -26.69 -3.97
CA SER A 124 17.25 -27.61 -2.97
C SER A 124 16.55 -26.86 -1.84
N VAL A 125 15.51 -27.45 -1.25
CA VAL A 125 14.90 -26.90 -0.03
C VAL A 125 15.95 -26.72 1.06
N MET A 126 16.96 -27.59 1.18
CA MET A 126 18.02 -27.46 2.20
C MET A 126 18.94 -26.25 2.00
N GLN A 127 18.89 -25.59 0.84
CA GLN A 127 19.72 -24.42 0.53
C GLN A 127 19.03 -23.08 0.85
N ILE A 128 17.74 -23.07 1.21
CA ILE A 128 17.10 -21.84 1.69
C ILE A 128 17.45 -21.60 3.16
N TRP A 129 17.36 -20.34 3.57
CA TRP A 129 17.80 -19.89 4.89
C TRP A 129 16.94 -20.48 6.02
N GLU A 130 17.53 -20.84 7.17
CA GLU A 130 16.86 -21.65 8.19
C GLU A 130 16.75 -21.02 9.59
N HIS A 131 17.66 -20.12 9.99
CA HIS A 131 17.76 -19.63 11.38
C HIS A 131 17.72 -20.72 12.47
N CYS A 132 18.20 -21.93 12.19
CA CYS A 132 18.13 -23.05 13.14
C CYS A 132 18.85 -22.75 14.48
N ALA A 133 19.97 -22.04 14.44
CA ALA A 133 20.72 -21.67 15.64
C ALA A 133 19.96 -20.67 16.54
N ASP A 134 19.19 -19.77 15.94
CA ASP A 134 18.36 -18.80 16.66
C ASP A 134 17.09 -19.48 17.19
N MET A 135 16.42 -20.26 16.34
CA MET A 135 15.21 -21.01 16.72
C MET A 135 15.47 -22.02 17.84
N LYS A 136 16.66 -22.67 17.88
CA LYS A 136 17.07 -23.55 18.99
C LYS A 136 17.18 -22.84 20.34
N LYS A 137 17.41 -21.51 20.35
CA LYS A 137 17.45 -20.69 21.57
C LYS A 137 16.08 -20.11 21.94
N ASP A 138 15.13 -20.11 21.02
CA ASP A 138 13.75 -19.71 21.26
C ASP A 138 12.95 -20.91 21.78
N GLU A 139 12.73 -20.93 23.10
CA GLU A 139 11.96 -21.99 23.75
C GLU A 139 10.52 -22.11 23.22
N SER A 140 9.88 -21.00 22.86
CA SER A 140 8.53 -20.99 22.31
C SER A 140 8.51 -21.66 20.94
N ALA A 141 9.42 -21.26 20.05
CA ALA A 141 9.53 -21.84 18.72
C ALA A 141 9.87 -23.34 18.77
N MET A 142 10.79 -23.75 19.65
CA MET A 142 11.10 -25.18 19.85
C MET A 142 9.91 -25.98 20.37
N ASN A 143 9.12 -25.42 21.27
CA ASN A 143 7.91 -26.08 21.78
C ASN A 143 6.84 -26.23 20.69
N VAL A 144 6.70 -25.24 19.80
CA VAL A 144 5.82 -25.32 18.62
C VAL A 144 6.29 -26.42 17.67
N PHE A 145 7.59 -26.45 17.34
CA PHE A 145 8.16 -27.49 16.48
C PHE A 145 7.89 -28.90 17.02
N LYS A 146 8.17 -29.15 18.31
CA LYS A 146 7.99 -30.47 18.92
C LYS A 146 6.54 -30.96 18.80
N LYS A 147 5.57 -30.09 19.11
CA LYS A 147 4.14 -30.41 18.97
C LYS A 147 3.77 -30.79 17.54
N ILE A 148 4.27 -30.04 16.56
CA ILE A 148 4.05 -30.33 15.14
C ILE A 148 4.70 -31.67 14.76
N TYR A 149 5.97 -31.87 15.12
CA TYR A 149 6.72 -33.07 14.75
C TYR A 149 6.15 -34.33 15.40
N ASP A 150 5.67 -34.27 16.63
CA ASP A 150 5.01 -35.40 17.29
C ASP A 150 3.80 -35.89 16.48
N ARG A 151 2.97 -34.98 15.97
CA ARG A 151 1.83 -35.31 15.11
C ARG A 151 2.25 -35.82 13.74
N VAL A 152 3.29 -35.24 13.14
CA VAL A 152 3.87 -35.76 11.88
C VAL A 152 4.41 -37.17 12.08
N LYS A 153 5.11 -37.44 13.18
CA LYS A 153 5.68 -38.74 13.53
C LYS A 153 4.58 -39.76 13.81
N GLU A 154 3.52 -39.37 14.51
CA GLU A 154 2.40 -40.25 14.84
C GLU A 154 1.61 -40.66 13.59
N PHE A 155 1.15 -39.69 12.80
CA PHE A 155 0.18 -39.91 11.73
C PHE A 155 0.79 -40.06 10.33
N GLY A 156 1.94 -39.44 10.08
CA GLY A 156 2.63 -39.43 8.80
C GLY A 156 3.01 -40.82 8.30
N ASP A 157 3.29 -40.91 7.00
CA ASP A 157 3.76 -42.15 6.37
C ASP A 157 5.20 -42.45 6.79
N LYS A 158 5.39 -43.64 7.38
CA LYS A 158 6.67 -44.10 7.92
C LYS A 158 7.77 -44.22 6.86
N ASN A 159 7.40 -44.42 5.59
CA ASN A 159 8.36 -44.49 4.48
C ASN A 159 8.98 -43.14 4.16
N TYR A 160 8.28 -42.04 4.46
CA TYR A 160 8.75 -40.68 4.20
C TYR A 160 9.36 -40.02 5.45
N LEU A 161 9.18 -40.58 6.65
CA LEU A 161 9.73 -40.00 7.87
C LEU A 161 11.25 -39.86 7.79
N VAL A 162 11.71 -38.70 8.26
CA VAL A 162 13.12 -38.36 8.42
C VAL A 162 13.45 -38.25 9.92
N ASP A 163 14.74 -38.25 10.25
CA ASP A 163 15.19 -37.99 11.61
C ASP A 163 14.76 -36.60 12.10
N GLU A 164 14.70 -36.42 13.42
CA GLU A 164 14.17 -35.21 14.04
C GLU A 164 14.99 -33.96 13.68
N GLU A 165 16.31 -34.06 13.53
CA GLU A 165 17.15 -32.91 13.16
C GLU A 165 16.88 -32.50 11.70
N THR A 166 16.75 -33.45 10.77
CA THR A 166 16.33 -33.14 9.41
C THR A 166 14.92 -32.54 9.37
N ALA A 167 13.97 -33.08 10.15
CA ALA A 167 12.62 -32.53 10.24
C ALA A 167 12.62 -31.11 10.81
N PHE A 168 13.45 -30.83 11.82
CA PHE A 168 13.65 -29.51 12.39
C PHE A 168 14.18 -28.53 11.33
N GLN A 169 15.23 -28.92 10.61
CA GLN A 169 15.80 -28.12 9.52
C GLN A 169 14.79 -27.78 8.42
N LEU A 170 13.92 -28.72 8.05
CA LEU A 170 12.84 -28.49 7.08
C LEU A 170 11.74 -27.58 7.65
N HIS A 171 11.37 -27.79 8.92
CA HIS A 171 10.39 -26.96 9.63
C HIS A 171 10.88 -25.51 9.72
N SER A 172 12.10 -25.27 10.18
CA SER A 172 12.65 -23.92 10.34
C SER A 172 12.70 -23.19 9.01
N ARG A 173 13.13 -23.86 7.93
CA ARG A 173 13.10 -23.30 6.57
C ARG A 173 11.70 -22.95 6.10
N ASN A 174 10.72 -23.82 6.32
CA ASN A 174 9.33 -23.52 6.02
C ASN A 174 8.83 -22.31 6.81
N PHE A 175 9.09 -22.28 8.12
CA PHE A 175 8.61 -21.22 9.00
C PHE A 175 9.16 -19.84 8.61
N ILE A 176 10.47 -19.77 8.31
CA ILE A 176 11.15 -18.52 7.94
C ILE A 176 10.75 -18.02 6.54
N ASN A 177 10.49 -18.93 5.59
CA ASN A 177 10.43 -18.57 4.17
C ASN A 177 9.06 -18.76 3.49
N ARG A 178 8.05 -19.32 4.18
CA ARG A 178 6.71 -19.48 3.57
C ARG A 178 6.04 -18.13 3.32
N HIS A 179 5.33 -18.02 2.22
CA HIS A 179 4.56 -16.86 1.80
C HIS A 179 3.06 -17.09 2.07
N SER A 180 2.36 -16.01 2.35
CA SER A 180 0.90 -16.01 2.44
C SER A 180 0.30 -16.10 1.03
N ILE A 181 -0.62 -17.03 0.83
CA ILE A 181 -1.40 -17.17 -0.40
C ILE A 181 -2.73 -16.47 -0.18
N SER A 182 -3.04 -15.49 -1.03
CA SER A 182 -4.31 -14.76 -0.99
C SER A 182 -5.36 -15.37 -1.92
N ASN A 183 -6.64 -15.07 -1.67
CA ASN A 183 -7.72 -15.38 -2.62
C ASN A 183 -7.60 -14.55 -3.91
N VAL A 184 -8.45 -14.83 -4.89
CA VAL A 184 -8.43 -14.20 -6.23
C VAL A 184 -8.53 -12.67 -6.20
N ASP A 185 -9.22 -12.13 -5.19
CA ASP A 185 -9.37 -10.68 -5.01
C ASP A 185 -8.21 -10.03 -4.23
N TYR A 186 -7.25 -10.83 -3.75
CA TYR A 186 -6.11 -10.41 -2.92
C TYR A 186 -6.48 -9.76 -1.58
N LEU A 187 -7.66 -10.08 -1.04
CA LEU A 187 -8.19 -9.46 0.18
C LEU A 187 -8.07 -10.33 1.43
N ARG A 188 -7.98 -11.65 1.25
CA ARG A 188 -7.96 -12.61 2.35
C ARG A 188 -6.84 -13.62 2.15
N GLU A 189 -6.06 -13.85 3.20
CA GLU A 189 -5.15 -14.98 3.24
C GLU A 189 -5.94 -16.30 3.34
N ILE A 190 -5.66 -17.23 2.44
CA ILE A 190 -6.34 -18.53 2.34
C ILE A 190 -5.40 -19.72 2.49
N GLY A 191 -4.08 -19.51 2.40
CA GLY A 191 -3.10 -20.58 2.55
C GLY A 191 -1.68 -20.08 2.75
N LYS A 192 -0.74 -21.02 2.89
CA LYS A 192 0.71 -20.79 2.93
C LYS A 192 1.39 -21.57 1.81
N GLY A 193 2.41 -21.00 1.19
CA GLY A 193 3.20 -21.66 0.14
C GLY A 193 4.69 -21.42 0.34
N LEU A 194 5.53 -22.43 0.06
CA LEU A 194 6.98 -22.33 0.13
C LEU A 194 7.54 -22.21 -1.30
N TYR A 195 8.02 -21.04 -1.67
CA TYR A 195 8.44 -20.71 -3.05
C TYR A 195 9.96 -20.50 -3.13
N LEU A 196 10.74 -21.55 -3.36
CA LEU A 196 12.20 -21.55 -3.13
C LEU A 196 12.99 -20.40 -3.78
N ASP A 197 12.55 -19.90 -4.95
CA ASP A 197 13.20 -18.77 -5.63
C ASP A 197 12.68 -17.41 -5.19
N LEU A 198 11.41 -17.32 -4.79
CA LEU A 198 10.88 -16.09 -4.20
C LEU A 198 11.53 -15.84 -2.83
N CYS A 199 11.96 -16.90 -2.13
CA CYS A 199 12.74 -16.82 -0.88
C CYS A 199 14.12 -16.16 -1.06
N ARG A 200 14.53 -15.79 -2.28
CA ARG A 200 15.79 -15.07 -2.55
C ARG A 200 15.72 -13.57 -2.31
N TYR A 201 14.52 -13.01 -2.34
CA TYR A 201 14.34 -11.57 -2.34
C TYR A 201 14.18 -11.11 -0.90
N ASP A 202 15.06 -10.22 -0.49
CA ASP A 202 15.10 -9.76 0.89
C ASP A 202 14.01 -8.73 1.21
N HIS A 203 13.82 -8.54 2.51
CA HIS A 203 12.89 -7.59 3.05
C HIS A 203 13.37 -6.13 2.86
N SER A 204 12.44 -5.23 2.53
CA SER A 204 12.58 -3.80 2.81
C SER A 204 11.29 -3.21 3.37
N CYS A 205 11.40 -2.30 4.33
CA CYS A 205 10.28 -1.47 4.82
C CYS A 205 9.88 -0.37 3.83
N ARG A 206 10.61 -0.22 2.71
CA ARG A 206 10.27 0.58 1.54
C ARG A 206 10.49 -0.28 0.29
N PRO A 207 9.60 -1.26 0.08
CA PRO A 207 9.78 -2.22 -1.01
C PRO A 207 9.65 -1.51 -2.36
N ASN A 208 10.32 -2.06 -3.37
CA ASN A 208 10.16 -1.68 -4.76
C ASN A 208 9.42 -2.76 -5.58
N ALA A 209 9.10 -3.89 -4.96
CA ALA A 209 8.26 -4.93 -5.53
C ALA A 209 7.22 -5.44 -4.53
N ILE A 210 6.14 -6.04 -5.06
CA ILE A 210 5.14 -6.78 -4.28
C ILE A 210 4.90 -8.13 -4.93
N TYR A 211 4.54 -9.13 -4.15
CA TYR A 211 4.01 -10.37 -4.70
C TYR A 211 2.52 -10.47 -4.45
N SER A 212 1.83 -11.17 -5.35
CA SER A 212 0.44 -11.58 -5.17
C SER A 212 0.25 -12.97 -5.77
N CYS A 213 -0.76 -13.73 -5.34
CA CYS A 213 -0.95 -15.10 -5.79
C CYS A 213 -2.12 -15.24 -6.77
N ASN A 214 -1.90 -15.89 -7.91
CA ASN A 214 -2.97 -16.36 -8.78
C ASN A 214 -3.12 -17.87 -8.60
N GLY A 215 -4.10 -18.28 -7.80
CA GLY A 215 -4.14 -19.64 -7.27
C GLY A 215 -2.87 -19.93 -6.48
N THR A 216 -2.17 -21.00 -6.83
CA THR A 216 -0.91 -21.39 -6.17
C THR A 216 0.31 -20.65 -6.70
N ILE A 217 0.20 -19.88 -7.78
CA ILE A 217 1.34 -19.23 -8.45
C ILE A 217 1.58 -17.85 -7.83
N ALA A 218 2.74 -17.63 -7.23
CA ALA A 218 3.12 -16.32 -6.74
C ALA A 218 3.70 -15.47 -7.87
N LYS A 219 3.27 -14.21 -7.98
CA LYS A 219 3.69 -13.29 -9.02
C LYS A 219 4.26 -12.02 -8.41
N LEU A 220 5.58 -11.87 -8.48
CA LEU A 220 6.29 -10.66 -8.08
C LEU A 220 6.13 -9.60 -9.16
N ARG A 221 5.85 -8.36 -8.77
CA ARG A 221 5.62 -7.22 -9.65
C ARG A 221 6.40 -6.02 -9.16
N ALA A 222 6.99 -5.30 -10.11
CA ALA A 222 7.60 -4.01 -9.84
C ALA A 222 6.54 -2.97 -9.42
N LEU A 223 6.89 -2.12 -8.46
CA LEU A 223 6.07 -0.99 -8.03
C LEU A 223 6.35 0.30 -8.83
N HIS A 224 7.39 0.30 -9.66
CA HIS A 224 7.76 1.36 -10.59
C HIS A 224 8.70 0.80 -11.69
N ASP A 225 8.89 1.55 -12.77
CA ASP A 225 9.47 1.00 -14.02
C ASP A 225 10.98 0.69 -13.94
N ASN A 226 11.68 1.32 -12.99
CA ASN A 226 13.13 1.19 -12.81
C ASN A 226 13.56 -0.08 -12.05
N VAL A 227 12.63 -0.95 -11.66
CA VAL A 227 12.96 -2.18 -10.93
C VAL A 227 13.49 -3.23 -11.90
N ASP A 228 14.59 -3.89 -11.51
CA ASP A 228 15.10 -5.08 -12.17
C ASP A 228 14.81 -6.32 -11.32
N LEU A 229 13.73 -7.03 -11.65
CA LEU A 229 13.27 -8.20 -10.91
C LEU A 229 14.24 -9.39 -10.97
N GLU A 230 15.22 -9.39 -11.88
CA GLU A 230 16.25 -10.44 -11.91
C GLU A 230 17.36 -10.18 -10.88
N ASN A 231 17.55 -8.92 -10.49
CA ASN A 231 18.53 -8.54 -9.48
C ASN A 231 17.94 -8.66 -8.06
N VAL A 232 18.23 -9.78 -7.41
CA VAL A 232 17.76 -10.09 -6.05
C VAL A 232 18.36 -9.19 -4.97
N GLU A 233 19.48 -8.52 -5.22
CA GLU A 233 20.13 -7.61 -4.25
C GLU A 233 19.47 -6.23 -4.23
N THR A 234 18.80 -5.83 -5.32
CA THR A 234 18.15 -4.53 -5.43
C THR A 234 16.62 -4.62 -5.40
N THR A 235 16.06 -5.80 -5.70
CA THR A 235 14.61 -6.05 -5.61
C THR A 235 14.23 -6.53 -4.22
N HIS A 236 13.34 -5.76 -3.58
CA HIS A 236 12.88 -6.03 -2.23
C HIS A 236 11.36 -5.98 -2.16
N TYR A 237 10.76 -6.95 -1.46
CA TYR A 237 9.36 -6.89 -1.05
C TYR A 237 9.27 -6.82 0.49
N THR A 238 8.06 -6.64 1.05
CA THR A 238 7.89 -6.55 2.50
C THR A 238 7.42 -7.87 3.11
N TYR A 239 7.97 -8.24 4.27
CA TYR A 239 7.58 -9.44 5.02
C TYR A 239 6.51 -9.14 6.07
N ILE A 240 6.34 -7.86 6.38
CA ILE A 240 5.44 -7.32 7.39
C ILE A 240 4.56 -6.23 6.77
N GLU A 241 3.48 -5.89 7.46
CA GLU A 241 2.72 -4.69 7.15
C GLU A 241 3.58 -3.42 7.32
N LEU A 242 3.41 -2.45 6.41
CA LEU A 242 4.21 -1.22 6.38
C LEU A 242 3.81 -0.10 7.36
N PRO A 243 2.54 0.03 7.82
CA PRO A 243 2.11 1.10 8.73
C PRO A 243 2.90 1.25 10.05
N PRO A 244 3.34 0.19 10.74
CA PRO A 244 4.05 0.33 12.02
C PRO A 244 5.30 1.22 11.94
N CYS A 245 5.66 1.88 13.05
CA CYS A 245 6.85 2.73 13.14
C CYS A 245 8.15 1.89 13.16
N LYS A 246 9.32 2.54 13.00
CA LYS A 246 10.64 1.86 12.95
C LYS A 246 10.84 0.85 14.07
N ILE A 247 10.52 1.23 15.30
CA ILE A 247 10.69 0.39 16.49
C ILE A 247 9.79 -0.85 16.40
N GLN A 248 8.51 -0.68 16.05
CA GLN A 248 7.59 -1.80 15.87
C GLN A 248 8.03 -2.73 14.75
N ARG A 249 8.43 -2.19 13.59
CA ARG A 249 8.89 -3.00 12.44
C ARG A 249 10.12 -3.84 12.78
N ARG A 250 11.15 -3.24 13.40
CA ARG A 250 12.35 -3.96 13.83
C ARG A 250 12.04 -5.04 14.88
N HIS A 251 11.10 -4.77 15.78
CA HIS A 251 10.63 -5.76 16.74
C HIS A 251 9.98 -6.96 16.04
N MET A 252 9.01 -6.73 15.15
CA MET A 252 8.32 -7.79 14.40
C MET A 252 9.30 -8.64 13.57
N LEU A 253 10.26 -7.98 12.90
CA LEU A 253 11.27 -8.67 12.09
C LEU A 253 12.21 -9.51 12.94
N LYS A 254 12.63 -8.98 14.09
CA LYS A 254 13.49 -9.71 15.03
C LYS A 254 12.81 -10.90 15.66
N GLU A 255 11.53 -10.77 16.04
CA GLU A 255 10.78 -11.86 16.69
C GLU A 255 10.49 -13.04 15.74
N THR A 256 10.17 -12.77 14.47
CA THR A 256 9.77 -13.85 13.54
C THR A 256 10.89 -14.29 12.61
N TRP A 257 11.76 -13.36 12.18
CA TRP A 257 12.84 -13.62 11.21
C TRP A 257 14.25 -13.41 11.78
N TYR A 258 14.40 -13.14 13.08
CA TYR A 258 15.70 -13.10 13.76
C TYR A 258 16.75 -12.13 13.18
N PHE A 259 16.32 -11.06 12.51
CA PHE A 259 17.21 -10.02 11.99
C PHE A 259 16.75 -8.60 12.34
N GLU A 260 17.69 -7.65 12.33
CA GLU A 260 17.42 -6.23 12.44
C GLU A 260 17.48 -5.56 11.06
N CYS A 261 16.43 -4.81 10.70
CA CYS A 261 16.32 -4.20 9.38
C CYS A 261 17.06 -2.85 9.28
N HIS A 262 17.94 -2.76 8.28
CA HIS A 262 18.75 -1.59 7.90
C HIS A 262 18.43 -1.09 6.49
N CYS A 263 17.19 -1.30 6.02
CA CYS A 263 16.76 -0.74 4.73
C CYS A 263 16.71 0.79 4.78
N ASP A 264 16.64 1.40 3.59
CA ASP A 264 16.58 2.85 3.39
C ASP A 264 15.54 3.56 4.30
N ARG A 265 14.34 3.01 4.50
CA ARG A 265 13.36 3.60 5.42
C ARG A 265 13.71 3.42 6.89
N CYS A 266 14.28 2.29 7.29
CA CYS A 266 14.64 2.07 8.69
C CYS A 266 15.82 2.95 9.10
N ASP A 267 16.73 3.26 8.19
CA ASP A 267 17.89 4.12 8.48
C ASP A 267 17.67 5.59 8.12
N ASP A 268 16.58 5.94 7.44
CA ASP A 268 16.12 7.31 7.19
C ASP A 268 15.66 8.01 8.49
N PRO A 269 16.39 9.05 8.97
CA PRO A 269 16.02 9.79 10.18
C PRO A 269 14.69 10.54 10.05
N THR A 270 14.18 10.73 8.83
CA THR A 270 12.86 11.33 8.67
C THR A 270 11.77 10.43 9.23
N ASP A 271 11.89 9.09 9.19
CA ASP A 271 10.88 8.11 9.66
C ASP A 271 10.53 8.28 11.15
N ASN A 272 11.44 8.88 11.95
CA ASN A 272 11.21 9.21 13.37
C ASN A 272 10.06 10.23 13.58
N TRP A 273 9.59 10.92 12.53
CA TRP A 273 8.39 11.75 12.57
C TRP A 273 7.12 10.95 12.90
N LEU A 274 7.08 9.66 12.57
CA LEU A 274 5.95 8.75 12.85
C LEU A 274 5.73 8.52 14.35
N THR A 275 6.70 8.90 15.18
CA THR A 275 6.66 8.81 16.64
C THR A 275 6.85 10.18 17.29
N ALA A 276 6.71 11.25 16.53
CA ALA A 276 6.84 12.60 17.06
C ALA A 276 5.70 12.94 18.04
N VAL A 277 5.95 13.96 18.85
CA VAL A 277 5.00 14.54 19.81
C VAL A 277 4.76 16.00 19.51
N ILE A 278 3.64 16.54 19.98
CA ILE A 278 3.33 17.96 19.91
C ILE A 278 4.10 18.68 21.01
N CYS A 279 4.69 19.83 20.71
CA CYS A 279 5.30 20.69 21.71
C CYS A 279 4.24 21.26 22.67
N PRO A 280 4.30 21.01 23.99
CA PRO A 280 3.28 21.45 24.94
C PRO A 280 3.22 22.98 25.08
N ILE A 281 4.34 23.67 24.85
CA ILE A 281 4.42 25.13 24.93
C ILE A 281 3.88 25.79 23.66
N CYS A 282 4.25 25.31 22.46
CA CYS A 282 3.76 25.91 21.22
C CYS A 282 2.24 25.78 21.07
N ILE A 283 1.69 24.60 21.43
CA ILE A 283 0.24 24.37 21.39
C ILE A 283 -0.49 25.24 22.40
N ALA A 284 0.07 25.43 23.61
CA ALA A 284 -0.53 26.27 24.63
C ALA A 284 -0.48 27.78 24.31
N LYS A 285 0.62 28.26 23.70
CA LYS A 285 0.83 29.70 23.45
C LYS A 285 0.25 30.21 22.13
N THR A 286 0.27 29.39 21.08
CA THR A 286 -0.01 29.86 19.71
C THR A 286 -1.01 28.99 18.95
N GLU A 287 -1.58 27.97 19.61
CA GLU A 287 -2.35 26.87 18.99
C GLU A 287 -1.61 26.12 17.87
N PHE A 288 -0.34 26.46 17.63
CA PHE A 288 0.47 25.84 16.61
C PHE A 288 0.99 24.48 17.09
N ARG A 289 0.62 23.44 16.35
CA ARG A 289 1.01 22.05 16.61
C ARG A 289 2.42 21.76 16.05
N LYS A 290 3.46 22.39 16.63
CA LYS A 290 4.86 22.05 16.29
C LYS A 290 5.15 20.63 16.75
N THR A 291 5.54 19.75 15.83
CA THR A 291 6.01 18.41 16.19
C THR A 291 7.49 18.39 16.57
N ILE A 292 7.85 17.43 17.43
CA ILE A 292 9.20 17.20 17.97
C ILE A 292 9.45 15.69 17.95
N LYS A 293 10.58 15.28 17.37
CA LYS A 293 10.99 13.88 17.33
C LYS A 293 11.51 13.44 18.71
N LEU A 294 11.22 12.20 19.08
CA LEU A 294 11.69 11.60 20.35
C LEU A 294 12.84 10.60 20.18
N HIS A 295 13.11 10.20 18.94
CA HIS A 295 14.04 9.13 18.63
C HIS A 295 15.00 9.56 17.52
N GLY A 296 16.16 8.92 17.51
CA GLY A 296 17.25 9.24 16.60
C GLY A 296 18.22 10.28 17.18
N PRO A 297 19.47 10.32 16.71
CA PRO A 297 20.46 11.30 17.15
C PRO A 297 20.00 12.75 16.91
N GLU A 298 19.17 12.98 15.89
CA GLU A 298 18.60 14.28 15.56
C GLU A 298 17.54 14.78 16.54
N ALA A 299 17.05 13.94 17.44
CA ALA A 299 16.10 14.36 18.48
C ALA A 299 16.77 15.15 19.61
N TYR A 300 18.07 14.92 19.82
CA TYR A 300 18.81 15.48 20.95
C TYR A 300 19.55 16.75 20.55
N ALA A 301 19.28 17.84 21.26
CA ALA A 301 20.04 19.08 21.12
C ALA A 301 21.48 18.92 21.62
N ASN A 302 21.69 18.03 22.60
CA ASN A 302 23.00 17.64 23.11
C ASN A 302 23.04 16.10 23.30
N PRO A 303 23.95 15.39 22.60
CA PRO A 303 24.09 13.94 22.72
C PRO A 303 24.50 13.41 24.09
N GLU A 304 25.14 14.21 24.94
CA GLU A 304 25.59 13.81 26.28
C GLU A 304 24.46 13.92 27.31
N THR A 305 23.70 15.02 27.26
CA THR A 305 22.60 15.27 28.21
C THR A 305 21.30 14.60 27.78
N LEU A 306 21.18 14.22 26.50
CA LEU A 306 19.98 13.68 25.86
C LEU A 306 18.77 14.63 25.98
N GLU A 307 19.03 15.93 26.03
CA GLU A 307 17.99 16.96 26.07
C GLU A 307 17.30 17.11 24.71
N ILE A 308 15.97 17.07 24.72
CA ILE A 308 15.14 17.30 23.54
C ILE A 308 14.60 18.72 23.61
N VAL A 309 14.91 19.55 22.61
CA VAL A 309 14.56 20.98 22.59
C VAL A 309 13.65 21.28 21.41
N CYS A 310 12.56 22.01 21.67
CA CYS A 310 11.69 22.50 20.60
C CYS A 310 12.40 23.57 19.77
N GLU A 311 12.62 23.32 18.48
CA GLU A 311 13.25 24.27 17.54
C GLU A 311 12.49 25.59 17.35
N ARG A 312 11.20 25.65 17.73
CA ARG A 312 10.36 26.84 17.55
C ARG A 312 10.36 27.74 18.78
N CYS A 313 10.18 27.17 19.97
CA CYS A 313 10.08 27.94 21.21
C CYS A 313 11.32 27.83 22.10
N ASN A 314 12.33 27.08 21.66
CA ASN A 314 13.60 26.81 22.34
C ASN A 314 13.43 26.29 23.78
N THR A 315 12.30 25.62 24.06
CA THR A 315 12.02 25.03 25.37
C THR A 315 12.43 23.58 25.35
N THR A 316 13.22 23.18 26.35
CA THR A 316 13.54 21.77 26.63
C THR A 316 12.28 21.04 27.08
N LEU A 317 12.04 19.86 26.50
CA LEU A 317 10.91 19.02 26.85
C LEU A 317 11.16 18.36 28.21
N ASP A 318 10.16 18.46 29.08
CA ASP A 318 10.19 17.81 30.38
C ASP A 318 10.17 16.28 30.24
N ARG A 319 10.89 15.58 31.11
CA ARG A 319 11.00 14.11 31.07
C ARG A 319 9.66 13.44 31.36
N GLU A 320 8.86 13.96 32.28
CA GLU A 320 7.52 13.42 32.58
C GLU A 320 6.60 13.58 31.36
N TYR A 321 6.70 14.68 30.63
CA TYR A 321 5.96 14.86 29.38
C TYR A 321 6.36 13.83 28.31
N ILE A 322 7.66 13.56 28.16
CA ILE A 322 8.16 12.52 27.24
C ILE A 322 7.64 11.14 27.66
N TYR A 323 7.71 10.80 28.95
CA TYR A 323 7.18 9.53 29.47
C TYR A 323 5.69 9.39 29.22
N MET A 324 4.89 10.43 29.48
CA MET A 324 3.46 10.44 29.22
C MET A 324 3.15 10.20 27.73
N ALA A 325 3.93 10.78 26.82
CA ALA A 325 3.73 10.56 25.39
C ALA A 325 4.05 9.11 24.97
N LEU A 326 5.16 8.55 25.48
CA LEU A 326 5.54 7.15 25.22
C LEU A 326 4.52 6.17 25.82
N ASP A 327 4.02 6.45 27.02
CA ASP A 327 2.98 5.67 27.67
C ASP A 327 1.65 5.75 26.91
N GLY A 328 1.30 6.93 26.38
CA GLY A 328 0.15 7.10 25.50
C GLY A 328 0.23 6.22 24.24
N MET A 329 1.39 6.20 23.57
CA MET A 329 1.61 5.31 22.41
C MET A 329 1.45 3.82 22.79
N ARG A 330 2.00 3.39 23.94
CA ARG A 330 1.83 2.02 24.44
C ARG A 330 0.38 1.69 24.78
N THR A 331 -0.33 2.63 25.40
CA THR A 331 -1.74 2.48 25.77
C THR A 331 -2.61 2.32 24.53
N ILE A 332 -2.39 3.14 23.49
CA ILE A 332 -3.10 3.04 22.21
C ILE A 332 -2.86 1.68 21.56
N ARG A 333 -1.60 1.21 21.55
CA ARG A 333 -1.26 -0.11 21.01
C ARG A 333 -2.04 -1.22 21.72
N ARG A 334 -1.98 -1.27 23.05
CA ARG A 334 -2.72 -2.26 23.86
C ARG A 334 -4.21 -2.18 23.65
N THR A 335 -4.74 -0.96 23.54
CA THR A 335 -6.16 -0.74 23.27
C THR A 335 -6.61 -1.40 21.96
N ILE A 336 -5.75 -1.44 20.94
CA ILE A 336 -6.05 -2.12 19.67
C ILE A 336 -5.87 -3.64 19.82
N GLU A 337 -4.79 -4.09 20.47
CA GLU A 337 -4.45 -5.51 20.63
C GLU A 337 -5.49 -6.25 21.50
N ASP A 338 -5.93 -5.64 22.60
CA ASP A 338 -6.83 -6.26 23.58
C ASP A 338 -8.32 -6.02 23.26
N ALA A 339 -8.63 -5.25 22.20
CA ALA A 339 -9.99 -4.79 21.91
C ALA A 339 -11.01 -5.92 21.79
N GLU A 340 -10.66 -6.97 21.04
CA GLU A 340 -11.56 -8.09 20.76
C GLU A 340 -11.82 -8.97 21.99
N ASP A 341 -10.91 -8.95 22.97
CA ASP A 341 -11.06 -9.62 24.26
C ASP A 341 -11.98 -8.82 25.20
N VAL A 342 -11.98 -7.48 25.08
CA VAL A 342 -12.81 -6.58 25.90
C VAL A 342 -14.27 -6.58 25.44
N SER A 343 -14.52 -6.37 24.13
CA SER A 343 -15.88 -6.31 23.61
C SER A 343 -15.95 -6.68 22.13
N LYS A 344 -17.05 -7.32 21.75
CA LYS A 344 -17.40 -7.55 20.34
C LYS A 344 -18.43 -6.54 19.82
N ASP A 345 -18.94 -5.66 20.68
CA ASP A 345 -19.91 -4.64 20.30
C ASP A 345 -19.22 -3.48 19.56
N PRO A 346 -19.58 -3.21 18.29
CA PRO A 346 -18.95 -2.14 17.51
C PRO A 346 -19.10 -0.75 18.12
N VAL A 347 -20.18 -0.48 18.86
CA VAL A 347 -20.42 0.82 19.49
C VAL A 347 -19.49 1.01 20.67
N GLU A 348 -19.36 0.01 21.54
CA GLU A 348 -18.43 0.02 22.66
C GLU A 348 -16.97 0.14 22.20
N LEU A 349 -16.56 -0.65 21.20
CA LEU A 349 -15.22 -0.56 20.61
C LEU A 349 -14.92 0.83 20.06
N LEU A 350 -15.88 1.43 19.33
CA LEU A 350 -15.70 2.76 18.79
C LEU A 350 -15.55 3.82 19.90
N LYS A 351 -16.28 3.70 21.01
CA LYS A 351 -16.13 4.58 22.18
C LYS A 351 -14.76 4.44 22.82
N ILE A 352 -14.26 3.21 22.97
CA ILE A 352 -12.92 2.94 23.51
C ILE A 352 -11.86 3.62 22.64
N TYR A 353 -11.91 3.42 21.33
CA TYR A 353 -10.95 4.02 20.39
C TYR A 353 -11.04 5.55 20.34
N GLN A 354 -12.25 6.10 20.34
CA GLN A 354 -12.45 7.55 20.41
C GLN A 354 -11.91 8.13 21.73
N GLY A 355 -12.13 7.45 22.85
CA GLY A 355 -11.60 7.84 24.15
C GLY A 355 -10.08 7.89 24.17
N ALA A 356 -9.41 6.88 23.60
CA ALA A 356 -7.96 6.85 23.47
C ALA A 356 -7.44 8.01 22.58
N LEU A 357 -8.09 8.27 21.45
CA LEU A 357 -7.72 9.38 20.56
C LEU A 357 -7.86 10.73 21.26
N MET A 358 -9.01 10.99 21.91
CA MET A 358 -9.28 12.24 22.63
C MET A 358 -8.33 12.45 23.82
N SER A 359 -7.90 11.38 24.49
CA SER A 359 -6.99 11.47 25.63
C SER A 359 -5.59 11.99 25.21
N TYR A 360 -5.14 11.65 24.01
CA TYR A 360 -3.78 11.91 23.57
C TYR A 360 -3.67 12.93 22.41
N GLU A 361 -4.77 13.48 21.87
CA GLU A 361 -4.74 14.36 20.69
C GLU A 361 -4.03 15.72 20.89
N ARG A 362 -3.77 16.09 22.15
CA ARG A 362 -2.97 17.27 22.52
C ARG A 362 -1.48 16.96 22.66
N ILE A 363 -1.12 15.67 22.73
CA ILE A 363 0.24 15.17 22.96
C ILE A 363 0.81 14.58 21.67
N LEU A 364 0.01 13.83 20.91
CA LEU A 364 0.43 13.15 19.69
C LEU A 364 -0.17 13.83 18.44
N PRO A 365 0.61 14.05 17.37
CA PRO A 365 0.06 14.53 16.10
C PRO A 365 -0.75 13.43 15.41
N MET A 366 -1.73 13.80 14.57
CA MET A 366 -2.56 12.85 13.82
C MET A 366 -1.77 11.94 12.87
N SER A 367 -0.55 12.35 12.51
CA SER A 367 0.38 11.57 11.70
C SER A 367 1.19 10.54 12.49
N ASN A 368 1.03 10.49 13.80
CA ASN A 368 1.69 9.50 14.63
C ASN A 368 1.19 8.09 14.25
N ALA A 369 2.11 7.13 14.06
CA ALA A 369 1.79 5.80 13.57
C ALA A 369 0.81 5.04 14.48
N TYR A 370 0.82 5.28 15.79
CA TYR A 370 -0.12 4.67 16.73
C TYR A 370 -1.54 5.23 16.53
N PHE A 371 -1.67 6.53 16.29
CA PHE A 371 -2.95 7.14 15.92
C PHE A 371 -3.45 6.66 14.57
N CYS A 372 -2.59 6.56 13.56
CA CYS A 372 -3.00 6.04 12.26
C CYS A 372 -3.45 4.57 12.34
N GLN A 373 -2.80 3.74 13.17
CA GLN A 373 -3.24 2.36 13.45
C GLN A 373 -4.60 2.33 14.17
N LEU A 374 -4.81 3.20 15.16
CA LEU A 374 -6.09 3.33 15.86
C LEU A 374 -7.21 3.76 14.90
N ILE A 375 -6.96 4.75 14.05
CA ILE A 375 -7.92 5.21 13.03
C ILE A 375 -8.23 4.09 12.02
N ALA A 376 -7.22 3.33 11.59
CA ALA A 376 -7.43 2.19 10.70
C ALA A 376 -8.34 1.13 11.35
N ALA A 377 -8.23 0.89 12.66
CA ALA A 377 -9.12 0.01 13.40
C ALA A 377 -10.55 0.58 13.57
N MET A 378 -10.71 1.91 13.61
CA MET A 378 -12.02 2.58 13.71
C MET A 378 -12.83 2.51 12.41
N ILE A 379 -12.19 2.65 11.25
CA ILE A 379 -12.89 2.78 9.95
C ILE A 379 -13.89 1.64 9.69
N PRO A 380 -13.55 0.34 9.87
CA PRO A 380 -14.52 -0.74 9.67
C PRO A 380 -15.72 -0.69 10.61
N LEU A 381 -15.54 -0.17 11.84
CA LEU A 381 -16.60 -0.10 12.85
C LEU A 381 -17.68 0.93 12.49
N ILE A 382 -17.33 2.01 11.79
CA ILE A 382 -18.29 3.04 11.35
C ILE A 382 -19.42 2.43 10.51
N SER A 383 -19.13 1.40 9.72
CA SER A 383 -20.15 0.69 8.92
C SER A 383 -21.13 -0.14 9.75
N ARG A 384 -20.75 -0.49 10.99
CA ARG A 384 -21.47 -1.41 11.89
C ARG A 384 -22.27 -0.69 12.99
N VAL A 385 -22.13 0.63 13.10
CA VAL A 385 -22.85 1.44 14.09
C VAL A 385 -24.09 2.08 13.47
N SER A 386 -25.13 2.24 14.28
CA SER A 386 -26.35 2.95 13.90
C SER A 386 -26.05 4.45 13.72
N MET A 387 -26.05 4.90 12.47
CA MET A 387 -25.83 6.28 12.05
C MET A 387 -26.70 6.56 10.83
N THR A 388 -27.09 7.82 10.61
CA THR A 388 -27.65 8.19 9.31
C THR A 388 -26.61 7.98 8.22
N LYS A 389 -27.06 7.78 6.97
CA LYS A 389 -26.16 7.63 5.82
C LYS A 389 -25.16 8.80 5.74
N LYS A 390 -25.63 10.03 5.93
CA LYS A 390 -24.78 11.23 5.85
C LYS A 390 -23.73 11.27 6.95
N GLU A 391 -24.10 10.99 8.20
CA GLU A 391 -23.16 10.98 9.33
C GLU A 391 -22.08 9.92 9.13
N ARG A 392 -22.48 8.71 8.67
CA ARG A 392 -21.54 7.63 8.37
C ARG A 392 -20.50 8.05 7.33
N LEU A 393 -20.96 8.62 6.21
CA LEU A 393 -20.06 9.05 5.13
C LEU A 393 -19.08 10.13 5.59
N VAL A 394 -19.57 11.13 6.33
CA VAL A 394 -18.73 12.22 6.86
C VAL A 394 -17.72 11.69 7.88
N ALA A 395 -18.15 10.81 8.80
CA ALA A 395 -17.26 10.23 9.81
C ALA A 395 -16.16 9.38 9.17
N SER A 396 -16.50 8.51 8.22
CA SER A 396 -15.49 7.73 7.49
C SER A 396 -14.54 8.63 6.72
N LEU A 397 -15.05 9.65 6.02
CA LEU A 397 -14.20 10.55 5.23
C LEU A 397 -13.23 11.34 6.10
N ASP A 398 -13.67 11.82 7.27
CA ASP A 398 -12.80 12.51 8.23
C ASP A 398 -11.67 11.61 8.74
N LEU A 399 -11.97 10.35 9.07
CA LEU A 399 -10.97 9.37 9.48
C LEU A 399 -9.95 9.07 8.37
N HIS A 400 -10.41 8.88 7.13
CA HIS A 400 -9.51 8.70 5.98
C HIS A 400 -8.62 9.93 5.75
N ALA A 401 -9.21 11.13 5.74
CA ALA A 401 -8.49 12.37 5.52
C ALA A 401 -7.39 12.62 6.57
N LYS A 402 -7.63 12.24 7.83
CA LYS A 402 -6.61 12.32 8.91
C LYS A 402 -5.41 11.42 8.64
N CYS A 403 -5.59 10.27 7.98
CA CYS A 403 -4.53 9.30 7.70
C CYS A 403 -3.88 9.46 6.32
N GLU A 404 -4.46 10.25 5.40
CA GLU A 404 -3.95 10.37 4.03
C GLU A 404 -2.44 10.71 3.98
N PRO A 405 -1.91 11.70 4.73
CA PRO A 405 -0.47 12.01 4.69
C PRO A 405 0.41 10.83 5.11
N PHE A 406 -0.03 10.08 6.12
CA PHE A 406 0.65 8.89 6.61
C PHE A 406 0.62 7.76 5.56
N VAL A 407 -0.54 7.51 4.93
CA VAL A 407 -0.70 6.51 3.86
C VAL A 407 0.24 6.83 2.69
N ARG A 408 0.30 8.10 2.27
CA ARG A 408 1.20 8.54 1.19
C ARG A 408 2.68 8.33 1.53
N TYR A 409 3.07 8.59 2.76
CA TYR A 409 4.45 8.41 3.23
C TYR A 409 4.86 6.94 3.32
N VAL A 410 4.02 6.12 3.94
CA VAL A 410 4.30 4.69 4.17
C VAL A 410 4.29 3.92 2.84
N TYR A 411 3.38 4.26 1.93
CA TYR A 411 3.24 3.60 0.64
C TYR A 411 3.77 4.48 -0.51
N ARG A 412 5.10 4.54 -0.64
CA ARG A 412 5.80 5.44 -1.58
C ARG A 412 5.40 5.24 -3.05
N TYR A 413 5.61 4.04 -3.59
CA TYR A 413 5.38 3.72 -5.00
C TYR A 413 3.94 3.31 -5.32
N ALA A 414 3.68 2.67 -6.46
CA ALA A 414 2.35 2.21 -6.87
C ALA A 414 1.88 1.01 -6.03
N HIS A 415 1.63 1.21 -4.73
CA HIS A 415 1.25 0.14 -3.79
C HIS A 415 -0.28 -0.07 -3.73
N PRO A 416 -0.79 -1.31 -3.70
CA PRO A 416 -2.23 -1.59 -3.72
C PRO A 416 -2.96 -1.04 -2.49
N SER A 417 -2.36 -1.07 -1.30
CA SER A 417 -2.97 -0.49 -0.08
C SER A 417 -3.21 1.03 -0.20
N LYS A 418 -2.33 1.76 -0.91
CA LYS A 418 -2.53 3.19 -1.20
C LYS A 418 -3.70 3.38 -2.17
N ALA A 419 -3.74 2.58 -3.23
CA ALA A 419 -4.84 2.63 -4.20
C ALA A 419 -6.19 2.29 -3.56
N MET A 420 -6.23 1.32 -2.65
CA MET A 420 -7.44 0.94 -1.92
C MET A 420 -7.93 2.07 -1.01
N HIS A 421 -7.02 2.74 -0.30
CA HIS A 421 -7.36 3.91 0.51
C HIS A 421 -7.96 5.04 -0.35
N PHE A 422 -7.38 5.33 -1.52
CA PHE A 422 -7.91 6.34 -2.43
C PHE A 422 -9.23 5.91 -3.10
N LEU A 423 -9.41 4.63 -3.41
CA LEU A 423 -10.71 4.12 -3.88
C LEU A 423 -11.80 4.39 -2.83
N GLN A 424 -11.54 4.08 -1.57
CA GLN A 424 -12.48 4.32 -0.47
C GLN A 424 -12.80 5.81 -0.31
N MET A 425 -11.78 6.68 -0.30
CA MET A 425 -11.99 8.14 -0.25
C MET A 425 -12.81 8.63 -1.45
N GLY A 426 -12.51 8.14 -2.65
CA GLY A 426 -13.20 8.47 -3.88
C GLY A 426 -14.68 8.10 -3.84
N GLN A 427 -14.99 6.89 -3.37
CA GLN A 427 -16.38 6.42 -3.18
C GLN A 427 -17.13 7.28 -2.17
N LEU A 428 -16.51 7.60 -1.02
CA LEU A 428 -17.10 8.47 0.00
C LEU A 428 -17.42 9.86 -0.56
N HIS A 429 -16.52 10.45 -1.35
CA HIS A 429 -16.74 11.73 -2.01
C HIS A 429 -17.85 11.67 -3.06
N LEU A 430 -17.94 10.61 -3.86
CA LEU A 430 -19.04 10.39 -4.81
C LEU A 430 -20.39 10.36 -4.09
N GLU A 431 -20.48 9.58 -3.01
CA GLU A 431 -21.73 9.48 -2.24
C GLU A 431 -22.12 10.79 -1.55
N LEU A 432 -21.16 11.69 -1.30
CA LEU A 432 -21.38 13.03 -0.80
C LEU A 432 -21.58 14.08 -1.90
N ASN A 433 -21.65 13.67 -3.17
CA ASN A 433 -21.75 14.55 -4.36
C ASN A 433 -20.60 15.56 -4.48
N ASN A 434 -19.40 15.17 -4.03
CA ASN A 434 -18.18 15.95 -4.21
C ASN A 434 -17.34 15.35 -5.34
N ASP A 435 -17.83 15.51 -6.57
CA ASP A 435 -17.27 14.87 -7.77
C ASP A 435 -15.82 15.29 -8.05
N LYS A 436 -15.43 16.51 -7.64
CA LYS A 436 -14.08 17.03 -7.86
C LYS A 436 -13.04 16.25 -7.05
N ASP A 437 -13.28 16.11 -5.75
CA ASP A 437 -12.37 15.36 -4.89
C ASP A 437 -12.48 13.86 -5.15
N ALA A 438 -13.67 13.36 -5.47
CA ALA A 438 -13.85 11.99 -5.95
C ALA A 438 -12.97 11.67 -7.15
N ALA A 439 -13.03 12.49 -8.22
CA ALA A 439 -12.21 12.30 -9.41
C ALA A 439 -10.72 12.32 -9.08
N ARG A 440 -10.26 13.24 -8.20
CA ARG A 440 -8.85 13.31 -7.78
C ARG A 440 -8.36 11.97 -7.22
N TYR A 441 -9.09 11.39 -6.26
CA TYR A 441 -8.68 10.12 -5.64
C TYR A 441 -8.84 8.93 -6.57
N LEU A 442 -9.93 8.87 -7.34
CA LEU A 442 -10.23 7.73 -8.20
C LEU A 442 -9.28 7.62 -9.39
N ILE A 443 -8.80 8.74 -9.93
CA ILE A 443 -7.75 8.74 -10.95
C ILE A 443 -6.47 8.11 -10.41
N GLU A 444 -6.04 8.50 -9.20
CA GLU A 444 -4.83 7.96 -8.59
C GLU A 444 -4.98 6.48 -8.23
N ALA A 445 -6.13 6.09 -7.67
CA ALA A 445 -6.45 4.70 -7.37
C ALA A 445 -6.44 3.83 -8.63
N HIS A 446 -7.13 4.26 -9.69
CA HIS A 446 -7.21 3.53 -10.95
C HIS A 446 -5.84 3.39 -11.59
N ARG A 447 -5.05 4.47 -11.64
CA ARG A 447 -3.69 4.46 -12.20
C ARG A 447 -2.81 3.41 -11.55
N ILE A 448 -2.87 3.27 -10.22
CA ILE A 448 -2.08 2.26 -9.49
C ILE A 448 -2.61 0.84 -9.75
N MET A 449 -3.93 0.63 -9.68
CA MET A 449 -4.51 -0.71 -9.90
C MET A 449 -4.31 -1.20 -11.32
N ASP A 450 -4.51 -0.34 -12.31
CA ASP A 450 -4.32 -0.66 -13.73
C ASP A 450 -2.86 -0.96 -14.05
N TYR A 451 -1.92 -0.21 -13.47
CA TYR A 451 -0.51 -0.55 -13.53
C TYR A 451 -0.28 -1.95 -12.96
N LEU A 452 -0.57 -2.20 -11.68
CA LEU A 452 -0.23 -3.47 -11.02
C LEU A 452 -0.91 -4.71 -11.62
N PHE A 453 -2.19 -4.61 -11.95
CA PHE A 453 -3.01 -5.78 -12.28
C PHE A 453 -3.49 -5.81 -13.73
N GLY A 454 -3.35 -4.72 -14.46
CA GLY A 454 -3.86 -4.56 -15.83
C GLY A 454 -5.36 -4.27 -15.87
N SER A 455 -5.82 -3.84 -17.04
CA SER A 455 -7.20 -3.37 -17.28
C SER A 455 -8.27 -4.44 -17.11
N ASP A 456 -7.91 -5.72 -17.23
CA ASP A 456 -8.86 -6.82 -17.13
C ASP A 456 -9.15 -7.26 -15.69
N HIS A 457 -8.31 -6.86 -14.75
CA HIS A 457 -8.46 -7.22 -13.35
C HIS A 457 -9.69 -6.57 -12.72
N PHE A 458 -10.35 -7.29 -11.80
CA PHE A 458 -11.58 -6.83 -11.14
C PHE A 458 -11.39 -5.47 -10.45
N LEU A 459 -10.32 -5.30 -9.67
CA LEU A 459 -10.03 -4.03 -8.98
C LEU A 459 -9.75 -2.87 -9.95
N SER A 460 -9.11 -3.15 -11.10
CA SER A 460 -8.86 -2.14 -12.14
C SER A 460 -10.16 -1.71 -12.82
N LYS A 461 -11.04 -2.67 -13.13
CA LYS A 461 -12.38 -2.40 -13.67
C LYS A 461 -13.25 -1.62 -12.69
N GLN A 462 -13.21 -2.00 -11.42
CA GLN A 462 -13.98 -1.34 -10.36
C GLN A 462 -13.53 0.12 -10.19
N THR A 463 -12.23 0.37 -10.01
CA THR A 463 -11.67 1.73 -9.91
C THR A 463 -11.98 2.57 -11.15
N LYS A 464 -11.87 1.98 -12.35
CA LYS A 464 -12.23 2.64 -13.60
C LYS A 464 -13.70 3.07 -13.65
N GLY A 465 -14.62 2.18 -13.28
CA GLY A 465 -16.05 2.48 -13.31
C GLY A 465 -16.41 3.68 -12.42
N PHE A 466 -15.86 3.73 -11.20
CA PHE A 466 -16.06 4.90 -10.33
C PHE A 466 -15.39 6.16 -10.88
N MET A 467 -14.18 6.05 -11.42
CA MET A 467 -13.46 7.17 -12.03
C MET A 467 -14.24 7.78 -13.20
N ASP A 468 -14.72 6.95 -14.14
CA ASP A 468 -15.48 7.37 -15.31
C ASP A 468 -16.80 8.05 -14.90
N HIS A 469 -17.45 7.54 -13.84
CA HIS A 469 -18.64 8.16 -13.26
C HIS A 469 -18.33 9.58 -12.72
N ALA A 470 -17.29 9.73 -11.90
CA ALA A 470 -16.89 11.03 -11.34
C ALA A 470 -16.55 12.05 -12.43
N LEU A 471 -15.80 11.62 -13.45
CA LEU A 471 -15.39 12.47 -14.57
C LEU A 471 -16.59 12.90 -15.43
N SER A 472 -17.52 11.98 -15.70
CA SER A 472 -18.75 12.29 -16.45
C SER A 472 -19.61 13.35 -15.73
N SER A 473 -19.78 13.21 -14.40
CA SER A 473 -20.50 14.19 -13.59
C SER A 473 -19.85 15.58 -13.63
N LEU A 474 -18.52 15.65 -13.56
CA LEU A 474 -17.77 16.92 -13.71
C LEU A 474 -17.94 17.53 -15.10
N MET A 475 -17.89 16.73 -16.16
CA MET A 475 -18.10 17.22 -17.53
C MET A 475 -19.52 17.74 -17.72
N HIS A 476 -20.53 17.06 -17.17
CA HIS A 476 -21.91 17.52 -17.19
C HIS A 476 -22.09 18.84 -16.43
N PHE A 477 -21.47 18.96 -15.25
CA PHE A 477 -21.44 20.21 -14.49
C PHE A 477 -20.80 21.35 -15.30
N GLN A 478 -19.64 21.12 -15.92
CA GLN A 478 -18.96 22.11 -16.76
C GLN A 478 -19.83 22.56 -17.94
N ARG A 479 -20.46 21.63 -18.67
CA ARG A 479 -21.38 21.97 -19.77
C ARG A 479 -22.57 22.79 -19.28
N SER A 480 -23.16 22.39 -18.16
CA SER A 480 -24.30 23.11 -17.56
C SER A 480 -23.89 24.51 -17.11
N PHE A 481 -22.71 24.65 -16.51
CA PHE A 481 -22.13 25.92 -16.09
C PHE A 481 -21.87 26.83 -17.30
N VAL A 482 -21.24 26.33 -18.36
CA VAL A 482 -21.04 27.07 -19.62
C VAL A 482 -22.36 27.54 -20.20
N ASN A 483 -23.37 26.67 -20.28
CA ASN A 483 -24.71 27.03 -20.76
C ASN A 483 -25.38 28.14 -19.92
N VAL A 484 -25.17 28.15 -18.60
CA VAL A 484 -25.65 29.22 -17.72
C VAL A 484 -24.93 30.55 -18.01
N PHE A 485 -23.61 30.51 -18.22
CA PHE A 485 -22.82 31.70 -18.53
C PHE A 485 -23.08 32.26 -19.94
N GLU A 486 -23.40 31.41 -20.91
CA GLU A 486 -23.87 31.86 -22.22
C GLU A 486 -25.22 32.60 -22.14
N LYS A 487 -26.07 32.21 -21.18
CA LYS A 487 -27.34 32.90 -20.87
C LYS A 487 -27.18 34.11 -19.94
N ALA A 488 -25.97 34.37 -19.42
CA ALA A 488 -25.67 35.46 -18.49
C ALA A 488 -24.32 36.15 -18.82
N PRO A 489 -24.23 36.89 -19.94
CA PRO A 489 -22.98 37.45 -20.46
C PRO A 489 -22.29 38.46 -19.53
N GLU A 490 -23.06 39.17 -18.70
CA GLU A 490 -22.53 40.12 -17.71
C GLU A 490 -21.84 39.40 -16.54
N ALA A 491 -22.43 38.30 -16.06
CA ALA A 491 -21.82 37.44 -15.04
C ALA A 491 -20.54 36.77 -15.57
N LYS A 492 -20.55 36.35 -16.84
CA LYS A 492 -19.38 35.77 -17.52
C LYS A 492 -18.20 36.74 -17.52
N LYS A 493 -18.46 37.98 -17.96
CA LYS A 493 -17.46 39.05 -18.02
C LYS A 493 -16.92 39.42 -16.63
N ALA A 494 -17.77 39.43 -15.60
CA ALA A 494 -17.35 39.71 -14.22
C ALA A 494 -16.48 38.58 -13.63
N LEU A 495 -16.77 37.32 -13.95
CA LEU A 495 -15.97 36.17 -13.53
C LEU A 495 -14.61 36.14 -14.26
N GLU A 496 -14.60 36.35 -15.58
CA GLU A 496 -13.38 36.44 -16.39
C GLU A 496 -12.47 37.55 -15.86
N GLN A 497 -13.01 38.73 -15.51
CA GLN A 497 -12.23 39.82 -14.91
C GLN A 497 -11.66 39.49 -13.53
N ARG A 498 -12.33 38.64 -12.75
CA ARG A 498 -11.83 38.20 -11.44
C ARG A 498 -10.70 37.19 -11.57
N LEU A 499 -10.78 36.29 -12.54
CA LEU A 499 -9.80 35.22 -12.79
C LEU A 499 -8.48 35.70 -13.40
N LEU A 500 -8.43 36.90 -13.99
CA LEU A 500 -7.20 37.48 -14.50
C LEU A 500 -6.16 37.66 -13.38
N THR A 501 -4.95 37.21 -13.62
CA THR A 501 -3.76 37.46 -12.79
C THR A 501 -3.44 38.97 -12.74
N PRO A 502 -2.66 39.45 -11.76
CA PRO A 502 -2.25 40.86 -11.68
C PRO A 502 -1.57 41.37 -12.96
N GLU A 503 -0.80 40.52 -13.62
CA GLU A 503 -0.08 40.79 -14.87
C GLU A 503 -1.05 40.90 -16.06
N GLU A 504 -2.01 39.99 -16.17
CA GLU A 504 -3.05 40.05 -17.20
C GLU A 504 -3.99 41.26 -17.00
N LYS A 505 -4.33 41.60 -15.76
CA LYS A 505 -5.07 42.83 -15.43
C LYS A 505 -4.31 44.09 -15.85
N LYS A 506 -2.98 44.08 -15.71
CA LYS A 506 -2.11 45.18 -16.15
C LYS A 506 -2.05 45.25 -17.68
N ALA A 507 -1.85 44.12 -18.35
CA ALA A 507 -1.84 44.02 -19.81
C ALA A 507 -3.17 44.49 -20.44
N LEU A 508 -4.31 44.14 -19.83
CA LEU A 508 -5.63 44.59 -20.27
C LEU A 508 -5.79 46.12 -20.14
N LYS A 509 -5.36 46.69 -19.02
CA LYS A 509 -5.37 48.16 -18.80
C LYS A 509 -4.43 48.89 -19.76
N ASP A 510 -3.28 48.31 -20.07
CA ASP A 510 -2.31 48.87 -21.00
C ASP A 510 -2.83 48.78 -22.45
N ALA A 511 -3.49 47.68 -22.81
CA ALA A 511 -4.18 47.52 -24.09
C ALA A 511 -5.32 48.54 -24.25
N GLU A 512 -6.13 48.78 -23.21
CA GLU A 512 -7.20 49.80 -23.21
C GLU A 512 -6.64 51.22 -23.32
N LYS A 513 -5.55 51.53 -22.59
CA LYS A 513 -4.82 52.81 -22.74
C LYS A 513 -4.29 52.98 -24.15
N ASN A 514 -3.73 51.94 -24.75
CA ASN A 514 -3.21 51.98 -26.12
C ASN A 514 -4.33 52.11 -27.16
N LYS A 515 -5.50 51.52 -26.92
CA LYS A 515 -6.69 51.66 -27.78
C LYS A 515 -7.28 53.08 -27.69
N ARG A 516 -7.35 53.67 -26.49
CA ARG A 516 -7.73 55.09 -26.28
C ARG A 516 -6.71 56.04 -26.92
N LYS A 517 -5.41 55.78 -26.80
CA LYS A 517 -4.36 56.55 -27.49
C LYS A 517 -4.45 56.43 -29.01
N ARG A 518 -4.74 55.24 -29.57
CA ARG A 518 -4.96 55.04 -31.02
C ARG A 518 -6.21 55.76 -31.54
N ASN A 519 -7.31 55.76 -30.78
CA ASN A 519 -8.53 56.48 -31.15
C ASN A 519 -8.34 58.00 -31.08
N ASN A 520 -7.61 58.51 -30.07
CA ASN A 520 -7.24 59.93 -30.02
C ASN A 520 -6.27 60.32 -31.14
N LYS A 521 -5.33 59.43 -31.55
CA LYS A 521 -4.44 59.66 -32.71
C LYS A 521 -5.19 59.62 -34.04
N LYS A 522 -6.22 58.79 -34.19
CA LYS A 522 -7.12 58.78 -35.37
C LYS A 522 -7.96 60.06 -35.44
N ASN A 523 -8.49 60.54 -34.31
CA ASN A 523 -9.21 61.82 -34.26
C ASN A 523 -8.29 63.02 -34.55
N LYS A 524 -7.03 63.00 -34.08
CA LYS A 524 -6.04 64.05 -34.42
C LYS A 524 -5.60 64.02 -35.89
N LYS A 525 -5.41 62.83 -36.48
CA LYS A 525 -5.09 62.67 -37.91
C LYS A 525 -6.24 63.05 -38.85
N ASN A 526 -7.49 63.00 -38.40
CA ASN A 526 -8.64 63.48 -39.17
C ASN A 526 -8.82 65.01 -39.11
N LEU A 527 -8.26 65.68 -38.10
CA LEU A 527 -8.22 67.16 -38.01
C LEU A 527 -7.06 67.77 -38.81
N GLU A 528 -5.92 67.08 -38.94
CA GLU A 528 -4.76 67.55 -39.70
C GLU A 528 -4.82 67.22 -41.22
N LYS A 529 -5.79 66.41 -41.69
CA LYS A 529 -5.94 66.04 -43.11
C LYS A 529 -6.92 66.89 -43.93
N VAL A 530 -7.51 67.94 -43.34
CA VAL A 530 -8.35 68.92 -44.07
C VAL A 530 -7.53 70.15 -44.54
N GLN A 531 -6.27 70.28 -44.13
CA GLN A 531 -5.36 71.32 -44.61
C GLN A 531 -4.06 70.71 -45.12
N ASN A 532 -4.05 70.34 -46.40
CA ASN A 532 -2.95 70.48 -47.36
C ASN A 532 -3.08 69.44 -48.48
N ASN A 533 -3.81 69.86 -49.52
CA ASN A 533 -3.64 69.32 -50.87
C ASN A 533 -2.43 70.02 -51.49
N SER A 534 -1.39 69.29 -51.89
CA SER A 534 -0.63 69.61 -53.10
C SER A 534 0.39 68.52 -53.46
N ASN A 535 0.29 68.09 -54.71
CA ASN A 535 1.35 67.68 -55.64
C ASN A 535 2.30 66.51 -55.35
N SER A 536 2.26 65.57 -56.30
CA SER A 536 3.36 65.15 -57.19
C SER A 536 3.66 63.65 -57.23
N GLN A 537 4.05 63.24 -58.44
CA GLN A 537 4.17 61.88 -58.97
C GLN A 537 5.46 61.16 -58.56
N LYS A 538 5.47 59.84 -58.87
CA LYS A 538 6.58 58.97 -59.35
C LYS A 538 7.15 57.88 -58.40
N LYS A 539 6.88 56.63 -58.82
CA LYS A 539 7.81 55.51 -59.15
C LYS A 539 8.58 54.72 -58.05
N ILE A 540 8.45 53.38 -58.19
CA ILE A 540 9.49 52.30 -58.25
C ILE A 540 9.88 51.52 -56.95
N ILE A 541 9.67 50.18 -57.01
CA ILE A 541 10.48 48.97 -56.61
C ILE A 541 11.00 48.94 -55.14
N ASP A 542 10.95 47.88 -54.31
CA ASP A 542 11.50 46.51 -54.47
C ASP A 542 10.99 45.49 -53.41
N ASP A 543 11.28 44.21 -53.68
CA ASP A 543 11.10 42.99 -52.86
C ASP A 543 11.93 42.98 -51.55
N ASP A 544 11.52 42.20 -50.53
CA ASP A 544 12.33 41.04 -50.07
C ASP A 544 11.59 40.15 -49.04
N LEU A 545 11.79 38.84 -49.19
CA LEU A 545 11.29 37.71 -48.41
C LEU A 545 12.50 36.99 -47.79
N GLY A 546 12.51 36.81 -46.47
CA GLY A 546 13.46 35.99 -45.69
C GLY A 546 13.33 36.40 -44.21
N ASP A 547 13.22 35.55 -43.19
CA ASP A 547 13.78 34.23 -42.97
C ASP A 547 12.90 33.39 -42.01
N LEU A 548 12.89 32.08 -42.28
CA LEU A 548 12.50 30.93 -41.41
C LEU A 548 13.59 30.71 -40.31
N PRO A 549 13.39 29.94 -39.20
CA PRO A 549 13.03 28.52 -39.29
C PRO A 549 12.22 27.85 -38.15
N GLU A 550 11.74 26.67 -38.54
CA GLU A 550 11.09 25.59 -37.80
C GLU A 550 12.00 24.93 -36.75
N LEU A 551 11.40 24.34 -35.72
CA LEU A 551 12.06 23.47 -34.73
C LEU A 551 11.55 22.03 -34.89
N VAL A 552 12.50 21.13 -35.19
CA VAL A 552 12.37 19.69 -35.37
C VAL A 552 12.56 18.94 -34.03
N ALA A 553 12.03 17.73 -34.01
CA ALA A 553 12.01 16.70 -32.99
C ALA A 553 13.36 16.06 -32.60
N ASP A 554 13.25 15.26 -31.53
CA ASP A 554 14.04 14.07 -31.11
C ASP A 554 15.48 14.22 -30.61
N LEU A 555 15.65 13.94 -29.32
CA LEU A 555 16.55 12.90 -28.76
C LEU A 555 16.07 12.47 -27.36
#